data_AF-A0A266Q3T4-F1
#
_entry.id   AF-A0A266Q3T4-F1
#
_cell.length_a   1.000
_cell.length_b   1.000
_cell.length_c   1.000
_cell.angle_alpha   90.00
_cell.angle_beta   90.00
_cell.angle_gamma   90.00
#
_symmetry.space_group_name_H-M   'P 1'
#
loop_
_entity.id
_entity.type
_entity.pdbx_description
1 polymer ?
#
loop_
_entity_poly.entity_id
_entity_poly.type
_entity_poly.pdbx_seq_one_letter_code
_entity_poly.pdbx_strand_id
1 'polypeptide(L)'
;MRNHDLSILAVEREARSMARKSFRGSRLVVHKKSNHIVNVAEAIRVRWSVAPKNWQVKHIRWFLEHHTQNLASGTRYRYFRYIRDVLIYQNRWDDFGPRLNGSWAFPKINAAADLRKT
;
A
#
# COMPACT_ATOMS: atom_id res chain seq x y z
N MET A 1 -26.44 -7.16 12.50
CA MET A 1 -25.01 -7.14 12.90
C MET A 1 -24.56 -5.70 12.99
N ARG A 2 -24.19 -5.22 14.17
CA ARG A 2 -23.66 -3.85 14.35
C ARG A 2 -22.33 -3.76 13.63
N ASN A 3 -22.26 -2.96 12.56
CA ASN A 3 -20.99 -2.48 12.01
C ASN A 3 -20.35 -1.65 13.12
N HIS A 4 -19.45 -2.26 13.89
CA HIS A 4 -18.53 -1.50 14.71
C HIS A 4 -17.75 -0.60 13.75
N ASP A 5 -17.99 0.70 13.83
CA ASP A 5 -17.17 1.68 13.12
C ASP A 5 -15.70 1.34 13.42
N LEU A 6 -14.97 0.91 12.40
CA LEU A 6 -13.55 0.64 12.53
C LEU A 6 -12.86 1.95 12.88
N SER A 7 -12.53 2.12 14.16
CA SER A 7 -11.80 3.26 14.66
C SER A 7 -10.51 3.43 13.86
N ILE A 8 -10.25 4.66 13.42
CA ILE A 8 -9.03 5.02 12.70
C ILE A 8 -7.77 4.59 13.47
N LEU A 9 -7.79 4.73 14.81
CA LEU A 9 -6.68 4.33 15.68
C LEU A 9 -6.43 2.81 15.66
N ALA A 10 -7.50 2.01 15.57
CA ALA A 10 -7.37 0.55 15.49
C ALA A 10 -6.77 0.13 14.14
N VAL A 11 -7.25 0.74 13.05
CA VAL A 11 -6.74 0.49 11.70
C VAL A 11 -5.28 0.90 11.58
N GLU A 12 -4.92 2.08 12.09
CA GLU A 12 -3.55 2.57 12.10
C GLU A 12 -2.63 1.65 12.91
N ARG A 13 -3.05 1.26 14.12
CA ARG A 13 -2.25 0.36 14.99
C ARG A 13 -1.99 -0.97 14.30
N GLU A 14 -3.01 -1.56 13.67
CA GLU A 14 -2.89 -2.81 12.93
C GLU A 14 -1.95 -2.66 11.72
N ALA A 15 -2.12 -1.60 10.93
CA ALA A 15 -1.29 -1.29 9.78
C ALA A 15 0.19 -1.10 10.17
N ARG A 16 0.47 -0.34 11.24
CA ARG A 16 1.83 -0.13 11.76
C ARG A 16 2.45 -1.42 12.30
N SER A 17 1.67 -2.22 13.03
CA SER A 17 2.14 -3.51 13.56
C SER A 17 2.55 -4.45 12.43
N MET A 18 1.70 -4.57 11.41
CA MET A 18 1.96 -5.36 10.22
C MET A 18 3.20 -4.85 9.48
N ALA A 19 3.27 -3.55 9.16
CA ALA A 19 4.39 -2.94 8.46
C ALA A 19 5.74 -3.15 9.17
N ARG A 20 5.79 -2.95 10.50
CA ARG A 20 7.02 -3.13 11.28
C ARG A 20 7.53 -4.58 11.23
N LYS A 21 6.64 -5.55 11.12
CA LYS A 21 7.00 -6.97 11.00
C LYS A 21 7.44 -7.32 9.57
N SER A 22 6.87 -6.67 8.56
CA SER A 22 7.19 -6.89 7.14
C SER A 22 8.52 -6.25 6.71
N PHE A 23 8.89 -5.10 7.28
CA PHE A 23 10.06 -4.36 6.83
C PHE A 23 11.30 -4.63 7.69
N ARG A 24 12.48 -4.47 7.06
CA ARG A 24 13.79 -4.46 7.70
C ARG A 24 14.54 -3.18 7.29
N GLY A 25 15.56 -2.81 8.07
CA GLY A 25 16.40 -1.64 7.84
C GLY A 25 16.38 -0.65 9.01
N SER A 26 16.92 0.55 8.79
CA SER A 26 16.97 1.58 9.83
C SER A 26 15.58 2.01 10.29
N ARG A 27 15.49 2.50 11.54
CA ARG A 27 14.24 2.96 12.14
C ARG A 27 13.52 3.99 11.25
N LEU A 28 14.27 4.91 10.64
CA LEU A 28 13.74 5.93 9.75
C LEU A 28 13.11 5.32 8.49
N VAL A 29 13.78 4.35 7.87
CA VAL A 29 13.27 3.66 6.67
C VAL A 29 12.01 2.86 7.00
N VAL A 30 12.01 2.10 8.10
CA VAL A 30 10.84 1.34 8.55
C VAL A 30 9.67 2.27 8.87
N HIS A 31 9.93 3.41 9.53
CA HIS A 31 8.91 4.41 9.82
C HIS A 31 8.26 4.96 8.54
N LYS A 32 9.06 5.39 7.57
CA LYS A 32 8.56 5.89 6.27
C LYS A 32 7.69 4.85 5.58
N LYS A 33 8.16 3.60 5.47
CA LYS A 33 7.39 2.51 4.85
C LYS A 33 6.09 2.22 5.62
N SER A 34 6.14 2.26 6.96
CA SER A 34 4.95 2.08 7.79
C SER A 34 3.90 3.15 7.54
N ASN A 35 4.30 4.43 7.40
CA ASN A 35 3.36 5.50 7.09
C ASN A 35 2.65 5.28 5.74
N HIS A 36 3.36 4.76 4.73
CA HIS A 36 2.72 4.38 3.48
C HIS A 36 1.64 3.30 3.68
N ILE A 37 1.89 2.28 4.50
CA ILE A 37 0.91 1.22 4.78
C ILE A 37 -0.27 1.74 5.60
N VAL A 38 -0.05 2.68 6.52
CA VAL A 38 -1.13 3.38 7.23
C VAL A 38 -2.02 4.14 6.26
N ASN A 39 -1.44 4.89 5.32
CA ASN A 39 -2.21 5.62 4.30
C ASN A 39 -3.05 4.68 3.44
N VAL A 40 -2.50 3.50 3.07
CA VAL A 40 -3.26 2.46 2.34
C VAL A 40 -4.43 1.98 3.17
N ALA A 41 -4.20 1.70 4.46
CA ALA A 41 -5.23 1.23 5.38
C ALA A 41 -6.33 2.23 5.61
N GLU A 42 -5.98 3.51 5.78
CA GLU A 42 -6.94 4.58 5.93
C GLU A 42 -7.81 4.74 4.68
N ALA A 43 -7.19 4.79 3.48
CA ALA A 43 -7.93 4.91 2.23
C ALA A 43 -8.92 3.75 2.00
N ILE A 44 -8.49 2.52 2.30
CA ILE A 44 -9.35 1.33 2.20
C ILE A 44 -10.45 1.35 3.27
N ARG A 45 -10.13 1.75 4.50
CA ARG A 45 -11.11 1.89 5.59
C ARG A 45 -12.18 2.91 5.25
N VAL A 46 -11.81 4.10 4.77
CA VAL A 46 -12.76 5.15 4.40
C VAL A 46 -13.76 4.66 3.35
N ARG A 47 -13.33 3.80 2.42
CA ARG A 47 -14.19 3.31 1.34
C ARG A 47 -15.05 2.09 1.70
N TRP A 48 -14.53 1.14 2.49
CA TRP A 48 -15.23 -0.13 2.74
C TRP A 48 -15.38 -0.50 4.21
N SER A 49 -14.85 0.29 5.14
CA SER A 49 -14.77 -0.06 6.57
C SER A 49 -14.12 -1.42 6.79
N VAL A 50 -12.97 -1.65 6.13
CA VAL A 50 -12.19 -2.90 6.21
C VAL A 50 -10.83 -2.67 6.87
N ALA A 51 -10.48 -3.54 7.83
CA ALA A 51 -9.18 -3.55 8.51
C ALA A 51 -8.09 -4.24 7.67
N PRO A 52 -6.80 -3.93 7.87
CA PRO A 52 -5.68 -4.50 7.10
C PRO A 52 -5.65 -6.02 6.98
N LYS A 53 -5.90 -6.76 8.07
CA LYS A 53 -5.96 -8.22 8.08
C LYS A 53 -7.04 -8.79 7.16
N ASN A 54 -8.10 -8.01 6.92
CA ASN A 54 -9.26 -8.38 6.12
C ASN A 54 -9.18 -7.85 4.67
N TRP A 55 -8.03 -7.29 4.26
CA TRP A 55 -7.87 -6.85 2.88
C TRP A 55 -8.11 -7.98 1.88
N GLN A 56 -8.78 -7.65 0.79
CA GLN A 56 -9.02 -8.52 -0.35
C GLN A 56 -8.35 -7.89 -1.57
N VAL A 57 -8.12 -8.68 -2.62
CA VAL A 57 -7.49 -8.21 -3.87
C VAL A 57 -8.18 -6.96 -4.41
N LYS A 58 -9.52 -6.92 -4.41
CA LYS A 58 -10.30 -5.77 -4.89
C LYS A 58 -9.98 -4.46 -4.15
N HIS A 59 -9.69 -4.53 -2.84
CA HIS A 59 -9.37 -3.35 -2.03
C HIS A 59 -8.02 -2.76 -2.43
N ILE A 60 -7.02 -3.65 -2.56
CA ILE A 60 -5.66 -3.26 -2.92
C ILE A 60 -5.60 -2.78 -4.37
N ARG A 61 -6.26 -3.49 -5.28
CA ARG A 61 -6.33 -3.13 -6.69
C ARG A 61 -6.92 -1.74 -6.87
N TRP A 62 -8.07 -1.47 -6.25
CA TRP A 62 -8.68 -0.15 -6.30
C TRP A 62 -7.81 0.95 -5.70
N PHE A 63 -7.06 0.68 -4.62
CA PHE A 63 -6.13 1.66 -4.07
C PHE A 63 -5.07 2.04 -5.12
N LEU A 64 -4.47 1.03 -5.77
CA LEU A 64 -3.40 1.21 -6.76
C LEU A 64 -3.90 1.88 -8.05
N GLU A 65 -4.84 1.26 -8.75
CA GLU A 65 -6.12 1.87 -9.12
C GLU A 65 -6.27 3.40 -9.18
N HIS A 66 -7.12 3.83 -8.27
CA HIS A 66 -7.83 5.10 -8.28
C HIS A 66 -7.22 6.05 -7.26
N HIS A 67 -6.77 5.54 -6.10
CA HIS A 67 -6.23 6.40 -5.05
C HIS A 67 -4.83 6.91 -5.42
N THR A 68 -4.03 6.10 -6.12
CA THR A 68 -2.69 6.53 -6.56
C THR A 68 -2.64 7.14 -7.96
N GLN A 69 -3.77 7.29 -8.66
CA GLN A 69 -3.79 7.67 -10.08
C GLN A 69 -3.09 9.01 -10.38
N ASN A 70 -3.22 9.98 -9.48
CA ASN A 70 -2.66 11.33 -9.60
C ASN A 70 -1.25 11.45 -9.01
N LEU A 71 -0.66 10.36 -8.49
CA LEU A 71 0.69 10.37 -7.94
C LEU A 71 1.73 10.13 -9.02
N ALA A 72 2.94 10.67 -8.83
CA ALA A 72 4.08 10.38 -9.68
C ALA A 72 4.33 8.86 -9.80
N SER A 73 4.76 8.40 -10.98
CA SER A 73 4.98 6.98 -11.28
C SER A 73 5.87 6.27 -10.24
N GLY A 74 6.96 6.91 -9.82
CA GLY A 74 7.84 6.39 -8.78
C GLY A 74 7.18 6.27 -7.39
N THR A 75 6.22 7.13 -7.07
CA THR A 75 5.44 7.05 -5.82
C THR A 75 4.40 5.93 -5.89
N ARG A 76 3.72 5.76 -7.04
CA ARG A 76 2.80 4.64 -7.29
C ARG A 76 3.53 3.30 -7.16
N TYR A 77 4.71 3.20 -7.77
CA TYR A 77 5.56 2.03 -7.66
C TYR A 77 6.00 1.74 -6.22
N ARG A 78 6.36 2.78 -5.45
CA ARG A 78 6.68 2.62 -4.02
C ARG A 78 5.51 2.05 -3.21
N TYR A 79 4.30 2.56 -3.41
CA TYR A 79 3.10 2.00 -2.76
C TYR A 79 2.91 0.52 -3.13
N PHE A 80 2.97 0.19 -4.42
CA PHE A 80 2.87 -1.20 -4.88
C PHE A 80 3.93 -2.10 -4.21
N ARG A 81 5.19 -1.68 -4.20
CA ARG A 81 6.28 -2.43 -3.57
C ARG A 81 6.06 -2.68 -2.08
N TYR A 82 5.65 -1.66 -1.33
CA TYR A 82 5.44 -1.81 0.11
C TYR A 82 4.23 -2.69 0.43
N ILE A 83 3.18 -2.61 -0.37
CA ILE A 83 2.03 -3.52 -0.25
C ILE A 83 2.46 -4.96 -0.58
N ARG A 84 3.25 -5.17 -1.63
CA ARG A 84 3.82 -6.49 -1.97
C ARG A 84 4.60 -7.08 -0.80
N ASP A 85 5.54 -6.33 -0.22
CA ASP A 85 6.34 -6.78 0.92
C ASP A 85 5.45 -7.19 2.12
N VAL A 86 4.37 -6.43 2.39
CA VAL A 86 3.38 -6.77 3.42
C VAL A 86 2.63 -8.06 3.09
N LEU A 87 2.17 -8.23 1.85
CA LEU A 87 1.45 -9.43 1.41
C LEU A 87 2.35 -10.67 1.42
N ILE A 88 3.64 -10.53 1.11
CA ILE A 88 4.64 -11.59 1.25
C ILE A 88 4.75 -12.00 2.72
N TYR A 89 4.90 -11.03 3.63
CA TYR A 89 4.96 -11.31 5.06
C TYR A 89 3.70 -12.03 5.59
N GLN A 90 2.53 -11.72 5.02
CA GLN A 90 1.27 -12.40 5.36
C GLN A 90 1.10 -13.77 4.68
N ASN A 91 2.05 -14.21 3.84
CA ASN A 91 1.94 -15.41 3.02
C ASN A 91 0.73 -15.40 2.06
N ARG A 92 0.41 -14.23 1.49
CA ARG A 92 -0.74 -14.00 0.60
C ARG A 92 -0.35 -13.59 -0.81
N TRP A 93 0.94 -13.40 -1.06
CA TRP A 93 1.41 -12.89 -2.34
C TRP A 93 1.07 -13.82 -3.50
N ASP A 94 1.10 -15.14 -3.32
CA ASP A 94 0.87 -16.08 -4.41
C ASP A 94 -0.57 -16.01 -4.96
N ASP A 95 -1.56 -15.74 -4.10
CA ASP A 95 -2.95 -15.48 -4.52
C ASP A 95 -3.14 -14.05 -5.06
N PHE A 96 -2.51 -13.06 -4.42
CA PHE A 96 -2.72 -11.65 -4.74
C PHE A 96 -1.96 -11.19 -5.98
N GLY A 97 -0.70 -11.60 -6.10
CA GLY A 97 0.27 -11.12 -7.09
C GLY A 97 -0.24 -11.18 -8.51
N PRO A 98 -0.72 -12.35 -9.01
CA PRO A 98 -1.26 -12.48 -10.36
C PRO A 98 -2.43 -11.53 -10.66
N ARG A 99 -3.19 -11.12 -9.64
CA ARG A 99 -4.39 -10.28 -9.77
C ARG A 99 -4.13 -8.79 -9.54
N LEU A 100 -2.93 -8.44 -9.08
CA LEU A 100 -2.46 -7.08 -8.82
C LEU A 100 -1.52 -6.53 -9.91
N ASN A 101 -1.52 -7.16 -11.08
CA ASN A 101 -0.83 -6.68 -12.27
C ASN A 101 -1.49 -5.41 -12.81
N GLY A 102 -0.70 -4.36 -13.07
CA GLY A 102 -1.19 -3.10 -13.62
C GLY A 102 -0.11 -2.04 -13.80
N SER A 103 -0.50 -0.87 -14.30
CA SER A 103 0.43 0.23 -14.67
C SER A 103 1.24 0.81 -13.51
N TRP A 104 0.83 0.58 -12.27
CA TRP A 104 1.58 0.95 -11.06
C TRP A 104 2.81 0.08 -10.79
N ALA A 105 2.86 -1.14 -11.35
CA ALA A 105 3.98 -2.06 -11.16
C ALA A 105 5.20 -1.68 -12.01
N PHE A 106 4.98 -0.90 -13.07
CA PHE A 106 6.02 -0.43 -13.99
C PHE A 106 6.07 1.09 -13.93
N PRO A 107 7.05 1.69 -13.21
CA PRO A 107 7.19 3.13 -13.23
C PRO A 107 7.45 3.55 -14.68
N LYS A 108 6.51 4.28 -15.29
CA LYS A 108 6.77 4.94 -16.57
C LYS A 108 8.00 5.82 -16.37
N ILE A 109 9.08 5.47 -17.07
CA ILE A 109 10.24 6.36 -17.21
C ILE A 109 9.72 7.52 -18.04
N ASN A 110 9.32 8.60 -17.38
CA ASN A 110 9.08 9.85 -18.09
C ASN A 110 10.47 10.37 -18.48
N ALA A 111 10.91 10.07 -19.70
CA ALA A 111 12.16 10.59 -20.26
C ALA A 111 12.26 12.13 -20.15
N ALA A 112 11.12 12.83 -20.07
CA ALA A 112 11.06 14.28 -19.88
C ALA A 112 11.50 14.78 -18.48
N ALA A 113 11.57 13.91 -17.45
CA ALA A 113 12.01 14.31 -16.12
C ALA A 113 13.53 14.20 -15.91
N ASP A 114 14.23 13.46 -16.79
CA ASP A 114 15.69 13.28 -16.71
C ASP A 114 16.47 14.38 -17.44
N LEU A 115 15.84 15.09 -18.38
CA LEU A 115 16.45 16.20 -19.13
C LEU A 115 16.56 17.53 -18.37
N ARG A 116 16.20 17.56 -17.08
CA ARG A 116 16.37 18.76 -16.21
C ARG A 116 17.57 18.65 -15.27
N LYS A 117 18.49 17.73 -15.55
CA LYS A 117 19.77 17.58 -14.86
C LYS A 117 20.92 17.53 -15.88
N THR A 118 21.14 18.65 -16.54
CA THR A 118 22.39 19.00 -17.23
C THR A 118 22.58 20.50 -17.12
#